data_AF-T1GAD3-F1
#
_entry.id   AF-T1GAD3-F1
#
_cell.length_a   1.000
_cell.length_b   1.000
_cell.length_c   1.000
_cell.angle_alpha   90.00
_cell.angle_beta   90.00
_cell.angle_gamma   90.00
#
_symmetry.space_group_name_H-M   'P 1'
#
loop_
_entity.id
_entity.type
_entity.pdbx_description
1 polymer ?
#
loop_
_entity_poly.entity_id
_entity_poly.type
_entity_poly.pdbx_seq_one_letter_code
_entity_poly.pdbx_strand_id
1 'polypeptide(L)'
;MEPGLSKVKARSIKPVPSSNLKVNSKFKILSHREYVKWANELSKRKHYKIEELSSGVAYCIILNNIAPKAMPLKHVKMDPTSKPESIHNLRLLQAALMKLKCEKEIPISNIVEAHYKDNFAFAKWFKQFYDSLIEHKNIDIEPAKIKIEPKAIKIEPTENIDFNLKYEKFIISKGIKNEKKV
;
A
#
# COMPACT_ATOMS: atom_id res chain seq x y z
N MET A 1 -26.39 51.76 11.63
CA MET A 1 -26.84 50.60 10.83
C MET A 1 -25.61 50.03 10.14
N GLU A 2 -25.15 48.85 10.55
CA GLU A 2 -24.31 47.94 9.72
C GLU A 2 -25.25 47.18 8.74
N PRO A 3 -24.79 46.40 7.72
CA PRO A 3 -23.43 46.21 7.15
C PRO A 3 -23.38 46.19 5.60
N GLY A 4 -22.20 46.08 4.99
CA GLY A 4 -22.05 45.94 3.52
C GLY A 4 -20.70 45.47 2.98
N LEU A 5 -20.39 44.18 3.19
CA LEU A 5 -19.68 43.22 2.32
C LEU A 5 -18.33 43.60 1.64
N SER A 6 -17.29 42.85 2.05
CA SER A 6 -15.93 42.79 1.48
C SER A 6 -15.89 42.27 0.03
N LYS A 7 -15.03 42.87 -0.82
CA LYS A 7 -14.56 42.26 -2.08
C LYS A 7 -13.04 42.16 -2.07
N VAL A 8 -12.51 40.95 -1.83
CA VAL A 8 -11.10 40.63 -2.03
C VAL A 8 -10.92 40.13 -3.47
N LYS A 9 -10.10 40.82 -4.27
CA LYS A 9 -9.76 40.43 -5.65
C LYS A 9 -8.94 39.14 -5.68
N ALA A 10 -9.35 38.19 -6.52
CA ALA A 10 -8.59 36.97 -6.82
C ALA A 10 -7.23 37.30 -7.46
N ARG A 11 -6.15 36.76 -6.89
CA ARG A 11 -4.79 36.82 -7.49
C ARG A 11 -4.59 35.59 -8.38
N SER A 12 -4.26 35.83 -9.65
CA SER A 12 -3.91 34.82 -10.64
C SER A 12 -2.54 34.21 -10.31
N ILE A 13 -2.47 32.89 -10.08
CA ILE A 13 -1.23 32.15 -9.80
C ILE A 13 -0.78 31.46 -11.08
N LYS A 14 0.39 31.86 -11.60
CA LYS A 14 1.04 31.23 -12.77
C LYS A 14 1.63 29.86 -12.40
N PRO A 15 1.66 28.87 -13.31
CA PRO A 15 2.21 27.55 -13.03
C PRO A 15 3.74 27.60 -12.88
N VAL A 16 4.26 26.93 -11.86
CA VAL A 16 5.70 26.78 -11.61
C VAL A 16 6.22 25.58 -12.42
N PRO A 17 7.33 25.70 -13.18
CA PRO A 17 7.82 24.65 -14.06
C PRO A 17 8.39 23.43 -13.31
N SER A 18 8.22 22.28 -13.94
CA SER A 18 8.61 20.96 -13.44
C SER A 18 10.12 20.74 -13.54
N SER A 19 10.87 21.08 -12.51
CA SER A 19 12.22 20.56 -12.25
C SER A 19 12.67 20.98 -10.85
N ASN A 20 13.21 20.03 -10.09
CA ASN A 20 13.80 20.14 -8.73
C ASN A 20 12.94 19.61 -7.56
N LEU A 21 12.51 18.35 -7.62
CA LEU A 21 12.25 17.55 -6.42
C LEU A 21 13.52 16.82 -6.01
N LYS A 22 14.29 17.43 -5.09
CA LYS A 22 15.38 16.75 -4.37
C LYS A 22 14.79 15.54 -3.63
N VAL A 23 15.31 14.35 -3.91
CA VAL A 23 14.89 13.09 -3.27
C VAL A 23 15.19 13.17 -1.78
N ASN A 24 14.16 13.40 -0.95
CA ASN A 24 14.32 13.44 0.50
C ASN A 24 14.18 12.02 1.08
N SER A 25 15.19 11.61 1.82
CA SER A 25 15.50 10.27 2.33
C SER A 25 14.70 9.85 3.58
N LYS A 26 13.43 10.25 3.73
CA LYS A 26 12.70 10.08 5.00
C LYS A 26 12.00 8.73 5.24
N PHE A 27 11.78 7.88 4.23
CA PHE A 27 11.04 6.62 4.42
C PHE A 27 11.99 5.43 4.56
N LYS A 28 12.05 4.85 5.77
CA LYS A 28 12.82 3.61 6.05
C LYS A 28 12.30 2.47 5.16
N ILE A 29 13.19 1.88 4.37
CA ILE A 29 12.89 0.64 3.62
C ILE A 29 12.86 -0.51 4.62
N LEU A 30 11.76 -1.26 4.63
CA LEU A 30 11.56 -2.41 5.53
C LEU A 30 11.79 -3.72 4.77
N SER A 31 12.17 -4.76 5.50
CA SER A 31 12.11 -6.15 5.01
C SER A 31 10.66 -6.62 4.88
N HIS A 32 10.43 -7.68 4.09
CA HIS A 32 9.09 -8.28 3.94
C HIS A 32 8.44 -8.68 5.27
N ARG A 33 9.22 -9.18 6.24
CA ARG A 33 8.77 -9.57 7.58
C ARG A 33 8.35 -8.36 8.39
N GLU A 34 9.07 -7.25 8.27
CA GLU A 34 8.72 -6.00 8.93
C GLU A 34 7.42 -5.39 8.36
N TYR A 35 7.17 -5.49 7.05
CA TYR A 35 5.88 -5.07 6.48
C TYR A 35 4.71 -5.92 6.97
N VAL A 36 4.89 -7.25 7.04
CA VAL A 36 3.88 -8.15 7.60
C VAL A 36 3.63 -7.84 9.07
N LYS A 37 4.71 -7.67 9.87
CA LYS A 37 4.62 -7.29 11.28
C LYS A 37 3.85 -5.97 11.45
N TRP A 38 4.21 -4.95 10.69
CA TRP A 38 3.51 -3.67 10.69
C TRP A 38 2.02 -3.81 10.36
N ALA A 39 1.69 -4.56 9.31
CA ALA A 39 0.30 -4.79 8.92
C ALA A 39 -0.48 -5.52 10.02
N ASN A 40 0.11 -6.53 10.65
CA ASN A 40 -0.48 -7.26 11.77
C ASN A 40 -0.73 -6.36 13.00
N GLU A 41 0.24 -5.51 13.35
CA GLU A 41 0.14 -4.61 14.51
C GLU A 41 -1.04 -3.65 14.40
N LEU A 42 -1.27 -3.10 13.21
CA LEU A 42 -2.35 -2.13 12.95
C LEU A 42 -3.70 -2.79 12.67
N SER A 43 -3.72 -3.93 11.96
CA SER A 43 -4.96 -4.62 11.62
C SER A 43 -5.44 -5.60 12.69
N LYS A 44 -4.60 -5.91 13.68
CA LYS A 44 -4.82 -6.96 14.68
C LYS A 44 -5.05 -8.35 14.05
N ARG A 45 -4.43 -8.60 12.90
CA ARG A 45 -4.42 -9.90 12.21
C ARG A 45 -3.10 -10.64 12.44
N LYS A 46 -3.05 -11.91 12.01
CA LYS A 46 -1.90 -12.80 12.14
C LYS A 46 -1.50 -13.35 10.77
N HIS A 47 -0.80 -12.53 10.01
CA HIS A 47 -0.15 -12.95 8.77
C HIS A 47 1.31 -13.35 9.02
N TYR A 48 1.80 -14.35 8.30
CA TYR A 48 3.18 -14.84 8.40
C TYR A 48 4.00 -14.52 7.16
N LYS A 49 3.33 -14.37 6.01
CA LYS A 49 3.94 -14.12 4.70
C LYS A 49 3.33 -12.88 4.06
N ILE A 50 4.05 -12.27 3.11
CA ILE A 50 3.59 -11.04 2.46
C ILE A 50 2.39 -11.31 1.55
N GLU A 51 2.35 -12.51 0.97
CA GLU A 51 1.31 -13.03 0.10
C GLU A 51 -0.05 -13.14 0.79
N GLU A 52 -0.09 -13.30 2.11
CA GLU A 52 -1.34 -13.42 2.87
C GLU A 52 -2.08 -12.07 2.98
N LEU A 53 -1.40 -10.95 2.68
CA LEU A 53 -2.03 -9.64 2.54
C LEU A 53 -2.92 -9.53 1.29
N SER A 54 -2.82 -10.49 0.36
CA SER A 54 -3.65 -10.59 -0.85
C SER A 54 -5.16 -10.64 -0.57
N SER A 55 -5.55 -11.05 0.63
CA SER A 55 -6.94 -11.03 1.10
C SER A 55 -7.57 -9.63 1.12
N GLY A 56 -6.75 -8.58 1.15
CA GLY A 56 -7.19 -7.19 1.24
C GLY A 56 -7.68 -6.76 2.62
N VAL A 57 -7.90 -7.70 3.55
CA VAL A 57 -8.49 -7.44 4.87
C VAL A 57 -7.63 -6.51 5.71
N ALA A 58 -6.33 -6.81 5.82
CA ALA A 58 -5.41 -6.00 6.60
C ALA A 58 -5.37 -4.55 6.11
N TYR A 59 -5.29 -4.34 4.79
CA TYR A 59 -5.29 -3.00 4.19
C TYR A 59 -6.60 -2.24 4.45
N CYS A 60 -7.75 -2.91 4.35
CA CYS A 60 -9.04 -2.32 4.66
C CYS A 60 -9.14 -1.87 6.12
N ILE A 61 -8.71 -2.70 7.07
CA ILE A 61 -8.71 -2.34 8.51
C ILE A 61 -7.79 -1.16 8.76
N ILE A 62 -6.56 -1.22 8.24
CA ILE A 62 -5.56 -0.14 8.42
C ILE A 62 -6.11 1.19 7.90
N LEU A 63 -6.72 1.20 6.70
CA LEU A 63 -7.26 2.42 6.12
C LEU A 63 -8.48 2.93 6.89
N ASN A 64 -9.36 2.07 7.38
CA ASN A 64 -10.50 2.49 8.19
C ASN A 64 -10.08 3.12 9.52
N ASN A 65 -9.04 2.60 10.17
CA ASN A 65 -8.53 3.15 11.43
C ASN A 65 -8.10 4.63 11.32
N ILE A 66 -7.69 5.07 10.13
CA ILE A 66 -7.26 6.45 9.88
C ILE A 66 -8.26 7.27 9.07
N ALA A 67 -9.10 6.64 8.25
CA ALA A 67 -10.06 7.28 7.37
C ALA A 67 -11.40 6.53 7.35
N PRO A 68 -12.14 6.51 8.47
CA PRO A 68 -13.32 5.66 8.62
C PRO A 68 -14.46 6.03 7.66
N LYS A 69 -14.57 7.32 7.30
CA LYS A 69 -15.54 7.81 6.31
C LYS A 69 -15.27 7.29 4.89
N ALA A 70 -14.00 7.04 4.54
CA ALA A 70 -13.63 6.56 3.21
C ALA A 70 -13.77 5.04 3.07
N MET A 71 -13.40 4.29 4.11
CA MET A 71 -13.29 2.84 4.08
C MET A 71 -14.39 2.16 4.91
N PRO A 72 -15.48 1.64 4.29
CA PRO A 72 -16.62 1.09 5.02
C PRO A 72 -16.41 -0.38 5.44
N LEU A 73 -15.87 -0.62 6.64
CA LEU A 73 -15.53 -1.98 7.10
C LEU A 73 -16.68 -2.97 7.11
N LYS A 74 -17.93 -2.52 7.27
CA LYS A 74 -19.12 -3.39 7.26
C LYS A 74 -19.29 -4.18 5.95
N HIS A 75 -18.66 -3.75 4.86
CA HIS A 75 -18.70 -4.44 3.56
C HIS A 75 -17.49 -5.34 3.31
N VAL A 76 -16.49 -5.33 4.18
CA VAL A 76 -15.27 -6.14 4.02
C VAL A 76 -15.59 -7.59 4.38
N LYS A 77 -15.17 -8.53 3.52
CA LYS A 77 -15.17 -9.95 3.82
C LYS A 77 -14.01 -10.21 4.78
N MET A 78 -14.31 -10.35 6.07
CA MET A 78 -13.29 -10.39 7.13
C MET A 78 -12.45 -11.67 7.11
N ASP A 79 -13.03 -12.77 6.66
CA ASP A 79 -12.38 -14.08 6.60
C ASP A 79 -12.59 -14.68 5.19
N PRO A 80 -11.99 -14.07 4.15
CA PRO A 80 -12.21 -14.51 2.78
C PRO A 80 -11.55 -15.88 2.58
N THR A 81 -12.33 -16.81 2.02
CA THR A 81 -11.89 -18.18 1.73
C THR A 81 -11.64 -18.39 0.24
N SER A 82 -12.08 -17.43 -0.59
CA SER A 82 -12.04 -17.53 -2.04
C SER A 82 -11.45 -16.27 -2.69
N LYS A 83 -10.86 -16.42 -3.89
CA LYS A 83 -10.32 -15.29 -4.67
C LYS A 83 -11.37 -14.22 -4.97
N PRO A 84 -12.64 -14.54 -5.32
CA PRO A 84 -13.67 -13.52 -5.53
C PRO A 84 -13.92 -12.62 -4.30
N GLU A 85 -13.85 -13.17 -3.08
CA GLU A 85 -14.00 -12.39 -1.84
C GLU A 85 -12.81 -11.45 -1.62
N SER A 86 -11.60 -11.93 -1.89
CA SER A 86 -10.38 -11.10 -1.86
C SER A 86 -10.41 -10.00 -2.94
N ILE A 87 -10.87 -10.30 -4.16
CA ILE A 87 -11.09 -9.31 -5.23
C ILE A 87 -12.10 -8.25 -4.78
N HIS A 88 -13.20 -8.66 -4.14
CA HIS A 88 -14.18 -7.74 -3.58
C HIS A 88 -13.52 -6.78 -2.56
N ASN A 89 -12.74 -7.31 -1.63
CA ASN A 89 -12.02 -6.49 -0.65
C ASN A 89 -11.04 -5.51 -1.30
N LEU A 90 -10.25 -5.95 -2.29
CA LEU A 90 -9.27 -5.10 -2.98
C LEU A 90 -9.95 -4.02 -3.84
N ARG A 91 -11.09 -4.31 -4.47
CA ARG A 91 -11.91 -3.31 -5.17
C ARG A 91 -12.51 -2.29 -4.20
N LEU A 92 -12.95 -2.75 -3.03
CA LEU A 92 -13.45 -1.85 -1.99
C LEU A 92 -12.35 -0.91 -1.47
N LEU A 93 -11.14 -1.44 -1.29
CA LEU A 93 -9.95 -0.65 -0.96
C LEU A 93 -9.62 0.37 -2.06
N GLN A 94 -9.62 -0.03 -3.34
CA GLN A 94 -9.42 0.86 -4.49
C GLN A 94 -10.42 2.03 -4.47
N ALA A 95 -11.70 1.74 -4.26
CA ALA A 95 -12.74 2.76 -4.17
C ALA A 95 -12.54 3.71 -2.96
N ALA A 96 -12.05 3.19 -1.83
CA ALA A 96 -11.73 4.01 -0.66
C ALA A 96 -10.52 4.93 -0.92
N LEU A 97 -9.48 4.44 -1.62
CA LEU A 97 -8.34 5.27 -2.05
C LEU A 97 -8.80 6.41 -2.98
N MET A 98 -9.70 6.13 -3.92
CA MET A 98 -10.26 7.16 -4.81
C MET A 98 -11.03 8.24 -4.03
N LYS A 99 -11.77 7.89 -2.97
CA LYS A 99 -12.43 8.87 -2.09
C LYS A 99 -11.44 9.79 -1.36
N LEU A 100 -10.23 9.31 -1.13
CA LEU A 100 -9.11 10.09 -0.59
C LEU A 100 -8.31 10.82 -1.68
N LYS A 101 -8.85 10.88 -2.92
CA LYS A 101 -8.21 11.39 -4.14
C LYS A 101 -6.82 10.77 -4.39
N CYS A 102 -6.66 9.49 -4.04
CA CYS A 102 -5.48 8.70 -4.37
C CYS A 102 -5.80 7.84 -5.61
N GLU A 103 -5.19 8.18 -6.75
CA GLU A 103 -5.37 7.50 -8.05
C GLU A 103 -4.46 6.27 -8.21
N LYS A 104 -3.97 5.68 -7.12
CA LYS A 104 -3.15 4.47 -7.20
C LYS A 104 -3.99 3.31 -7.70
N GLU A 105 -3.67 2.80 -8.89
CA GLU A 105 -4.20 1.51 -9.35
C GLU A 105 -3.57 0.35 -8.56
N ILE A 106 -4.45 -0.48 -7.99
CA ILE A 106 -4.10 -1.73 -7.34
C ILE A 106 -4.03 -2.82 -8.43
N PRO A 107 -2.91 -3.54 -8.60
CA PRO A 107 -2.83 -4.68 -9.52
C PRO A 107 -3.58 -5.90 -8.95
N ILE A 108 -4.91 -5.80 -8.87
CA ILE A 108 -5.78 -6.77 -8.18
C ILE A 108 -5.58 -8.19 -8.69
N SER A 109 -5.47 -8.36 -10.01
CA SER A 109 -5.26 -9.68 -10.64
C SER A 109 -4.00 -10.36 -10.15
N ASN A 110 -2.91 -9.64 -9.93
CA ASN A 110 -1.65 -10.24 -9.48
C ASN A 110 -1.62 -10.41 -7.97
N ILE A 111 -2.17 -9.43 -7.24
CA ILE A 111 -2.22 -9.47 -5.79
C ILE A 111 -3.05 -10.66 -5.33
N VAL A 112 -4.25 -10.88 -5.90
CA VAL A 112 -5.14 -11.98 -5.51
C VAL A 112 -4.57 -13.35 -5.82
N GLU A 113 -3.70 -13.45 -6.83
CA GLU A 113 -2.94 -14.67 -7.13
C GLU A 113 -1.78 -14.90 -6.17
N ALA A 114 -1.68 -14.10 -5.10
CA ALA A 114 -0.65 -14.21 -4.07
C ALA A 114 0.78 -14.10 -4.66
N HIS A 115 0.95 -13.39 -5.79
CA HIS A 115 2.27 -13.17 -6.36
C HIS A 115 3.14 -12.33 -5.41
N TYR A 116 4.26 -12.90 -4.95
CA TYR A 116 5.13 -12.27 -3.96
C TYR A 116 5.57 -10.85 -4.36
N LYS A 117 6.02 -10.69 -5.61
CA LYS A 117 6.56 -9.41 -6.11
C LYS A 117 5.51 -8.30 -6.06
N ASP A 118 4.30 -8.58 -6.54
CA ASP A 118 3.19 -7.63 -6.55
C ASP A 118 2.69 -7.31 -5.13
N ASN A 119 2.54 -8.33 -4.28
CA ASN A 119 2.13 -8.15 -2.88
C ASN A 119 3.15 -7.31 -2.10
N PHE A 120 4.44 -7.58 -2.27
CA PHE A 120 5.50 -6.82 -1.61
C PHE A 120 5.59 -5.37 -2.12
N ALA A 121 5.51 -5.17 -3.44
CA ALA A 121 5.48 -3.84 -4.03
C ALA A 121 4.28 -3.01 -3.54
N PHE A 122 3.10 -3.63 -3.45
CA PHE A 122 1.90 -2.97 -2.96
C PHE A 122 1.99 -2.66 -1.46
N ALA A 123 2.46 -3.59 -0.62
CA ALA A 123 2.66 -3.36 0.81
C ALA A 123 3.62 -2.18 1.08
N LYS A 124 4.72 -2.11 0.32
CA LYS A 124 5.67 -1.00 0.41
C LYS A 124 5.02 0.33 0.07
N TRP A 125 4.30 0.40 -1.04
CA TRP A 125 3.58 1.61 -1.44
C TRP A 125 2.51 2.00 -0.40
N PHE A 126 1.72 1.04 0.07
CA PHE A 126 0.63 1.29 0.99
C PHE A 126 1.13 1.80 2.35
N LYS A 127 2.27 1.29 2.84
CA LYS A 127 2.95 1.84 4.03
C LYS A 127 3.37 3.29 3.84
N GLN A 128 3.95 3.64 2.69
CA GLN A 128 4.34 5.03 2.40
C GLN A 128 3.13 5.95 2.38
N PHE A 129 2.05 5.50 1.73
CA PHE A 129 0.78 6.22 1.74
C PHE A 129 0.24 6.42 3.17
N TYR A 130 0.26 5.37 3.99
CA TYR A 130 -0.13 5.44 5.40
C TYR A 130 0.72 6.46 6.18
N ASP A 131 2.05 6.41 6.04
CA ASP A 131 2.95 7.33 6.75
C ASP A 131 2.68 8.79 6.36
N SER A 132 2.43 9.06 5.07
CA SER A 132 2.04 10.40 4.61
C SER A 132 0.72 10.86 5.21
N LEU A 133 -0.29 9.97 5.33
CA LEU A 133 -1.55 10.32 5.98
C LEU A 133 -1.36 10.64 7.47
N ILE A 134 -0.46 9.94 8.17
CA ILE A 134 -0.13 10.21 9.58
C ILE A 134 0.63 11.53 9.76
N GLU A 135 1.57 11.86 8.85
CA GLU A 135 2.32 13.11 8.89
C GLU A 135 1.42 14.32 8.63
N HIS A 136 0.44 14.19 7.73
CA HIS A 136 -0.47 15.27 7.35
C HIS A 136 -1.74 15.37 8.19
N LYS A 137 -1.73 14.87 9.44
CA LYS A 137 -2.86 14.80 10.41
C LYS A 137 -3.58 16.14 10.70
N ASN A 138 -4.30 16.65 9.71
CA ASN A 138 -5.51 17.45 9.82
C ASN A 138 -6.51 16.80 8.87
N ILE A 139 -7.27 15.84 9.37
CA ILE A 139 -8.36 15.20 8.62
C ILE A 139 -9.55 16.19 8.65
N ASP A 140 -9.36 17.29 7.92
CA ASP A 140 -10.35 18.21 7.33
C ASP A 140 -9.67 18.94 6.15
N ILE A 141 -8.83 18.22 5.38
CA ILE A 141 -8.14 18.78 4.22
C ILE A 141 -8.83 18.31 2.94
N GLU A 142 -9.45 19.29 2.26
CA GLU A 142 -9.81 19.27 0.85
C GLU A 142 -8.73 18.56 0.00
N PRO A 143 -9.05 17.47 -0.71
CA PRO A 143 -8.02 16.48 -1.08
C PRO A 143 -7.07 16.80 -2.26
N ALA A 144 -6.60 18.04 -2.41
CA ALA A 144 -5.83 18.49 -3.57
C ALA A 144 -4.29 18.48 -3.43
N LYS A 145 -3.68 17.78 -2.46
CA LYS A 145 -2.20 17.85 -2.26
C LYS A 145 -1.42 16.54 -2.24
N ILE A 146 -2.05 15.36 -2.31
CA ILE A 146 -1.31 14.09 -2.30
C ILE A 146 -1.06 13.64 -3.75
N LYS A 147 -0.01 14.19 -4.38
CA LYS A 147 0.56 13.61 -5.61
C LYS A 147 1.61 12.56 -5.20
N ILE A 148 1.26 11.28 -5.26
CA ILE A 148 2.26 10.21 -5.25
C ILE A 148 2.54 9.87 -6.71
N GLU A 149 3.59 10.44 -7.27
CA GLU A 149 4.04 10.07 -8.62
C GLU A 149 4.46 8.58 -8.63
N PRO A 150 4.04 7.79 -9.64
CA PRO A 150 4.58 6.47 -9.86
C PRO A 150 6.05 6.61 -10.25
N LYS A 151 6.96 6.54 -9.28
CA LYS A 151 8.38 6.57 -9.58
C LYS A 151 8.75 5.23 -10.21
N ALA A 152 9.18 5.25 -11.46
CA ALA A 152 9.89 4.13 -12.06
C ALA A 152 11.12 3.85 -11.19
N ILE A 153 11.04 2.82 -10.36
CA ILE A 153 12.20 2.30 -9.66
C ILE A 153 13.01 1.62 -10.75
N LYS A 154 14.16 2.19 -11.10
CA LYS A 154 15.21 1.42 -11.78
C LYS A 154 15.53 0.28 -10.84
N ILE A 155 15.04 -0.91 -11.17
CA ILE A 155 15.54 -2.14 -10.58
C ILE A 155 16.96 -2.21 -11.11
N GLU A 156 17.93 -1.74 -10.34
CA GLU A 156 19.30 -2.20 -10.55
C GLU A 156 19.22 -3.73 -10.51
N PRO A 157 19.89 -4.45 -11.44
CA PRO A 157 19.89 -5.89 -11.41
C PRO A 157 20.51 -6.30 -10.08
N THR A 158 19.68 -6.47 -9.06
CA THR A 158 20.03 -7.09 -7.80
C THR A 158 20.61 -8.41 -8.22
N GLU A 159 21.87 -8.62 -7.84
CA GLU A 159 22.63 -9.83 -8.08
C GLU A 159 21.68 -11.01 -8.14
N ASN A 160 21.81 -11.75 -9.23
CA ASN A 160 21.02 -12.92 -9.56
C ASN A 160 21.25 -13.97 -8.46
N ILE A 161 20.63 -13.75 -7.30
CA ILE A 161 20.64 -14.69 -6.18
C ILE A 161 19.64 -15.73 -6.65
N ASP A 162 20.18 -16.77 -7.28
CA ASP A 162 19.45 -17.97 -7.62
C ASP A 162 18.84 -18.53 -6.33
N PHE A 163 17.57 -18.21 -6.12
CA PHE A 163 16.80 -18.62 -4.96
C PHE A 163 16.65 -20.14 -4.90
N ASN A 164 16.73 -20.84 -6.06
CA ASN A 164 16.77 -22.30 -6.07
C ASN A 164 18.07 -22.80 -5.44
N LEU A 165 19.21 -22.18 -5.76
CA LEU A 165 20.49 -22.56 -5.16
C LEU A 165 20.51 -22.34 -3.64
N LYS A 166 19.87 -21.28 -3.14
CA LYS A 166 19.76 -21.02 -1.70
C LYS A 166 18.79 -21.99 -1.00
N TYR A 167 17.69 -22.34 -1.66
CA TYR A 167 16.73 -23.31 -1.14
C TYR A 167 17.34 -24.72 -1.13
N GLU A 168 18.01 -25.14 -2.21
CA GLU A 168 18.70 -26.43 -2.25
C GLU A 168 19.81 -26.52 -1.22
N LYS A 169 20.65 -25.49 -1.07
CA LYS A 169 21.66 -25.43 0.00
C LYS A 169 21.03 -25.50 1.40
N PHE A 170 19.88 -24.86 1.60
CA PHE A 170 19.16 -24.92 2.88
C PHE A 170 18.62 -26.32 3.17
N ILE A 171 17.98 -26.96 2.18
CA ILE A 171 17.45 -28.32 2.27
C ILE A 171 18.58 -29.33 2.55
N ILE A 172 19.71 -29.21 1.84
CA ILE A 172 20.92 -30.02 2.06
C ILE A 172 21.48 -29.79 3.47
N SER A 173 21.59 -28.53 3.94
CA SER A 173 22.13 -28.22 5.27
C SER A 173 21.27 -28.74 6.43
N LYS A 174 19.98 -28.97 6.18
CA LYS A 174 19.01 -29.42 7.18
C LYS A 174 18.64 -30.90 7.05
N GLY A 175 19.25 -31.62 6.11
CA GLY A 175 18.94 -33.04 5.88
C GLY A 175 17.48 -33.30 5.50
N ILE A 176 16.79 -32.28 4.98
CA ILE A 176 15.36 -32.38 4.61
C ILE A 176 15.32 -33.15 3.29
N LYS A 177 14.66 -34.31 3.24
CA LYS A 177 14.45 -35.03 1.98
C LYS A 177 13.46 -34.24 1.12
N ASN A 178 13.87 -33.87 -0.09
CA ASN A 178 13.03 -33.15 -1.03
C ASN A 178 12.02 -34.12 -1.67
N GLU A 179 10.80 -34.18 -1.14
CA GLU A 179 9.69 -34.91 -1.77
C GLU A 179 9.07 -34.05 -2.88
N LYS A 180 9.79 -33.92 -3.99
CA LYS A 180 9.21 -33.60 -5.30
C LYS A 180 9.81 -34.54 -6.32
N LYS A 181 9.16 -35.69 -6.48
CA LYS A 181 9.31 -36.58 -7.63
C LYS A 181 8.07 -36.41 -8.50
N VAL A 182 8.34 -36.44 -9.81
CA VAL A 182 7.46 -36.41 -10.99
C VAL A 182 7.13 -35.01 -11.50
#